data_AF-A0A7S4JGY0-F1
#
_entry.id   AF-A0A7S4JGY0-F1
#
_cell.length_a   1.000
_cell.length_b   1.000
_cell.length_c   1.000
_cell.angle_alpha   90.00
_cell.angle_beta   90.00
_cell.angle_gamma   90.00
#
_symmetry.space_group_name_H-M   'P 1'
#
loop_
_entity.id
_entity.type
_entity.pdbx_description
1 polymer ?
#
loop_
_entity_poly.entity_id
_entity_poly.type
_entity_poly.pdbx_seq_one_letter_code
_entity_poly.pdbx_strand_id
1 'polypeptide(L)'
;SSCSCSSSSSSPPPSKPTKIIQCEGKEMLGDVLGNPLPHLTELERNIDEAVASSPFLSSFFVRLSTRSPKDAVLVSEKFQNICQEELKLLSSQEEGVYPDSNDLNRRLHALYRASTYAMKLTQGIQALHLLITSTRIQDDLAYYTDNEYKGSKYNIILREFADFLPELEFRVFVFNKKVTAVTQYNPLCYFPRLKERHKEVEKVIIEYLNDSL
;
A
#
# COMPACT_ATOMS: atom_id res chain seq x y z
N SER A 1 -27.73 -26.53 -37.11
CA SER A 1 -26.78 -26.89 -36.04
C SER A 1 -26.95 -25.92 -34.89
N SER A 2 -27.69 -26.32 -33.87
CA SER A 2 -27.97 -25.53 -32.66
C SER A 2 -26.71 -25.40 -31.82
N CYS A 3 -26.26 -24.16 -31.56
CA CYS A 3 -25.14 -23.88 -30.67
C CYS A 3 -25.70 -23.30 -29.36
N SER A 4 -25.67 -24.11 -28.31
CA SER A 4 -26.04 -23.75 -26.94
C SER A 4 -24.88 -23.02 -26.27
N CYS A 5 -25.02 -21.72 -26.01
CA CYS A 5 -24.09 -20.97 -25.16
C CYS A 5 -24.54 -21.10 -23.71
N SER A 6 -23.85 -21.95 -22.96
CA SER A 6 -23.93 -22.04 -21.50
C SER A 6 -23.33 -20.77 -20.88
N SER A 7 -24.15 -20.01 -20.16
CA SER A 7 -23.74 -18.88 -19.34
C SER A 7 -22.99 -19.39 -18.09
N SER A 8 -21.67 -19.26 -18.08
CA SER A 8 -20.87 -19.40 -16.86
C SER A 8 -20.97 -18.11 -16.06
N SER A 9 -21.70 -18.15 -14.95
CA SER A 9 -21.69 -17.12 -13.93
C SER A 9 -20.34 -17.15 -13.19
N SER A 10 -19.40 -16.29 -13.57
CA SER A 10 -18.21 -16.01 -12.77
C SER A 10 -18.59 -15.05 -11.66
N SER A 11 -18.60 -15.55 -10.43
CA SER A 11 -18.69 -14.72 -9.23
C SER A 11 -17.48 -13.77 -9.17
N PRO A 12 -17.65 -12.51 -8.74
CA PRO A 12 -16.53 -11.60 -8.57
C PRO A 12 -15.54 -12.18 -7.53
N PRO A 13 -14.22 -11.97 -7.71
CA PRO A 13 -13.23 -12.48 -6.78
C PRO A 13 -13.41 -11.82 -5.40
N PRO A 14 -13.13 -12.56 -4.31
CA PRO A 14 -13.26 -12.03 -2.97
C PRO A 14 -12.35 -10.82 -2.77
N SER A 15 -12.90 -9.74 -2.22
CA SER A 15 -12.12 -8.59 -1.78
C SER A 15 -11.03 -9.03 -0.79
N LYS A 16 -9.81 -8.51 -0.91
CA LYS A 16 -8.71 -8.85 0.00
C LYS A 16 -9.14 -8.69 1.47
N PRO A 17 -8.83 -9.65 2.36
CA PRO A 17 -9.22 -9.59 3.75
C PRO A 17 -8.69 -8.30 4.39
N THR A 18 -9.60 -7.55 5.01
CA THR A 18 -9.34 -6.21 5.55
C THR A 18 -10.03 -6.08 6.90
N LYS A 19 -9.33 -5.54 7.90
CA LYS A 19 -9.90 -5.16 9.20
C LYS A 19 -9.97 -3.63 9.29
N ILE A 20 -11.09 -3.12 9.80
CA ILE A 20 -11.37 -1.69 9.91
C ILE A 20 -11.59 -1.34 11.38
N ILE A 21 -10.83 -0.36 11.88
CA ILE A 21 -11.03 0.26 13.19
C ILE A 21 -11.63 1.65 12.95
N GLN A 22 -12.82 1.91 13.48
CA GLN A 22 -13.48 3.22 13.38
C GLN A 22 -13.01 4.14 14.51
N CYS A 23 -12.76 5.41 14.20
CA CYS A 23 -12.31 6.42 15.16
C CYS A 23 -13.19 7.68 15.13
N GLU A 24 -13.29 8.37 16.27
CA GLU A 24 -14.01 9.65 16.45
C GLU A 24 -13.05 10.71 17.02
N GLY A 25 -13.14 11.96 16.54
CA GLY A 25 -12.31 13.07 17.04
C GLY A 25 -12.79 13.60 18.39
N LYS A 26 -11.94 13.54 19.42
CA LYS A 26 -12.15 14.18 20.73
C LYS A 26 -10.99 15.12 21.07
N GLU A 27 -11.27 16.22 21.77
CA GLU A 27 -10.24 17.15 22.27
C GLU A 27 -9.35 16.48 23.33
N MET A 28 -8.05 16.72 23.26
CA MET A 28 -7.06 16.18 24.20
C MET A 28 -6.04 17.26 24.61
N LEU A 29 -6.06 17.63 25.89
CA LEU A 29 -4.90 18.23 26.56
C LEU A 29 -3.91 17.10 26.93
N GLY A 30 -2.65 17.24 26.55
CA GLY A 30 -1.60 16.23 26.78
C GLY A 30 -1.01 16.27 28.19
N ASP A 31 -0.57 15.09 28.67
CA ASP A 31 0.13 14.89 29.94
C ASP A 31 1.63 15.19 29.79
N VAL A 32 2.20 15.90 30.76
CA VAL A 32 3.50 16.63 30.71
C VAL A 32 4.70 15.70 31.04
N LEU A 33 4.49 14.40 31.20
CA LEU A 33 5.42 13.51 31.91
C LEU A 33 6.12 12.44 31.07
N GLY A 34 6.09 12.52 29.73
CA GLY A 34 6.82 11.58 28.86
C GLY A 34 6.27 10.14 28.86
N ASN A 35 5.12 9.91 29.50
CA ASN A 35 4.35 8.68 29.35
C ASN A 35 3.61 8.69 28.00
N PRO A 36 3.50 7.55 27.30
CA PRO A 36 2.69 7.48 26.09
C PRO A 36 1.23 7.84 26.42
N LEU A 37 0.65 8.72 25.61
CA LEU A 37 -0.73 9.17 25.78
C LEU A 37 -1.66 7.94 25.87
N PRO A 38 -2.56 7.84 26.87
CA PRO A 38 -3.37 6.63 27.09
C PRO A 38 -4.11 6.12 25.86
N HIS A 39 -4.62 7.03 25.01
CA HIS A 39 -5.32 6.66 23.78
C HIS A 39 -4.41 6.10 22.69
N LEU A 40 -3.12 6.46 22.67
CA LEU A 40 -2.17 5.85 21.74
C LEU A 40 -1.85 4.41 22.17
N THR A 41 -1.69 4.17 23.47
CA THR A 41 -1.52 2.82 24.03
C THR A 41 -2.77 1.96 23.79
N GLU A 42 -3.96 2.53 23.94
CA GLU A 42 -5.21 1.84 23.62
C GLU A 42 -5.32 1.50 22.13
N LEU A 43 -4.95 2.44 21.24
CA LEU A 43 -4.95 2.21 19.80
C LEU A 43 -3.95 1.12 19.40
N GLU A 44 -2.74 1.14 19.94
CA GLU A 44 -1.74 0.08 19.74
C GLU A 44 -2.32 -1.29 20.08
N ARG A 45 -2.89 -1.44 21.27
CA ARG A 45 -3.53 -2.69 21.72
C ARG A 45 -4.67 -3.11 20.79
N ASN A 46 -5.52 -2.18 20.38
CA ASN A 46 -6.63 -2.48 19.47
C ASN A 46 -6.12 -2.97 18.10
N ILE A 47 -4.97 -2.48 17.62
CA ILE A 47 -4.32 -2.99 16.41
C ILE A 47 -3.80 -4.41 16.64
N ASP A 48 -3.13 -4.68 17.76
CA ASP A 48 -2.63 -6.02 18.08
C ASP A 48 -3.76 -7.05 18.21
N GLU A 49 -4.87 -6.70 18.87
CA GLU A 49 -6.06 -7.54 18.96
C GLU A 49 -6.69 -7.81 17.58
N ALA A 50 -6.73 -6.79 16.70
CA ALA A 50 -7.22 -6.93 15.33
C ALA A 50 -6.32 -7.84 14.47
N VAL A 51 -5.00 -7.77 14.68
CA VAL A 51 -4.00 -8.64 14.04
C VAL A 51 -4.15 -10.08 14.53
N ALA A 52 -4.18 -10.29 15.85
CA ALA A 52 -4.29 -11.61 16.47
C ALA A 52 -5.62 -12.33 16.11
N SER A 53 -6.70 -11.57 15.94
CA SER A 53 -8.01 -12.11 15.56
C SER A 53 -8.19 -12.39 14.05
N SER A 54 -7.14 -12.22 13.24
CA SER A 54 -7.20 -12.41 11.79
C SER A 54 -6.09 -13.34 11.28
N PRO A 55 -6.42 -14.49 10.66
CA PRO A 55 -5.41 -15.43 10.16
C PRO A 55 -4.58 -14.86 9.00
N PHE A 56 -5.03 -13.78 8.37
CA PHE A 56 -4.38 -13.15 7.21
C PHE A 56 -3.48 -11.96 7.57
N LEU A 57 -3.37 -11.60 8.85
CA LEU A 57 -2.59 -10.43 9.29
C LEU A 57 -1.24 -10.80 9.95
N SER A 58 -0.70 -11.99 9.66
CA SER A 58 0.65 -12.39 10.13
C SER A 58 1.74 -11.37 9.73
N SER A 59 1.56 -10.72 8.58
CA SER A 59 2.21 -9.46 8.25
C SER A 59 1.22 -8.55 7.54
N PHE A 60 1.28 -7.27 7.86
CA PHE A 60 0.30 -6.29 7.39
C PHE A 60 0.93 -4.95 7.07
N PHE A 61 0.15 -4.07 6.44
CA PHE A 61 0.44 -2.64 6.42
C PHE A 61 -0.79 -1.86 6.90
N VAL A 62 -0.56 -0.66 7.41
CA VAL A 62 -1.60 0.23 7.93
C VAL A 62 -1.83 1.42 7.01
N ARG A 63 -3.07 1.91 6.94
CA ARG A 63 -3.42 3.17 6.27
C ARG A 63 -4.66 3.80 6.92
N LEU A 64 -4.90 5.08 6.62
CA LEU A 64 -6.19 5.71 6.89
C LEU A 64 -7.21 5.44 5.77
N SER A 65 -8.41 6.03 5.89
CA SER A 65 -9.45 5.99 4.87
C SER A 65 -8.95 6.37 3.48
N THR A 66 -8.08 7.40 3.35
CA THR A 66 -7.70 7.95 2.04
C THR A 66 -6.24 7.65 1.66
N ARG A 67 -5.28 7.77 2.59
CA ARG A 67 -3.85 7.65 2.30
C ARG A 67 -3.13 6.61 3.18
N SER A 68 -2.05 6.08 2.62
CA SER A 68 -1.06 5.25 3.33
C SER A 68 0.16 6.09 3.73
N PRO A 69 0.87 5.76 4.82
CA PRO A 69 2.01 6.51 5.35
C PRO A 69 3.32 6.27 4.57
N LYS A 70 3.29 6.44 3.24
CA LYS A 70 4.43 6.13 2.35
C LYS A 70 5.67 6.99 2.60
N ASP A 71 5.53 8.14 3.24
CA ASP A 71 6.61 9.07 3.59
C ASP A 71 7.35 8.65 4.87
N ALA A 72 6.62 8.15 5.88
CA ALA A 72 7.20 7.75 7.17
C ALA A 72 8.21 6.62 7.06
N VAL A 73 8.08 5.74 6.05
CA VAL A 73 9.02 4.63 5.88
C VAL A 73 10.42 5.10 5.46
N LEU A 74 10.53 6.23 4.77
CA LEU A 74 11.81 6.74 4.25
C LEU A 74 12.74 7.20 5.37
N VAL A 75 12.18 7.57 6.52
CA VAL A 75 12.93 8.01 7.72
C VAL A 75 13.09 6.89 8.74
N SER A 76 12.61 5.68 8.46
CA SER A 76 12.75 4.54 9.38
C SER A 76 14.16 3.97 9.37
N GLU A 77 14.68 3.58 10.54
CA GLU A 77 16.03 3.02 10.68
C GLU A 77 16.22 1.75 9.83
N LYS A 78 15.17 0.92 9.70
CA LYS A 78 15.22 -0.31 8.90
C LYS A 78 15.31 -0.05 7.39
N PHE A 79 14.90 1.13 6.91
CA PHE A 79 14.81 1.41 5.47
C PHE A 79 16.16 1.29 4.76
N GLN A 80 17.22 1.81 5.38
CA GLN A 80 18.57 1.76 4.78
C GLN A 80 19.05 0.32 4.58
N ASN A 81 18.83 -0.54 5.57
CA ASN A 81 19.20 -1.95 5.50
C ASN A 81 18.42 -2.67 4.39
N ILE A 82 17.09 -2.48 4.35
CA ILE A 82 16.25 -3.07 3.30
C ILE A 82 16.68 -2.57 1.91
N CYS A 83 16.98 -1.28 1.77
CA CYS A 83 17.42 -0.72 0.49
C CYS A 83 18.75 -1.32 0.02
N GLN A 84 19.68 -1.58 0.93
CA GLN A 84 20.95 -2.25 0.59
C GLN A 84 20.74 -3.71 0.21
N GLU A 85 19.85 -4.42 0.90
CA GLU A 85 19.50 -5.81 0.59
C GLU A 85 18.85 -5.93 -0.79
N GLU A 86 17.88 -5.07 -1.10
CA GLU A 86 17.21 -5.04 -2.40
C GLU A 86 18.19 -4.68 -3.53
N LEU A 87 19.13 -3.76 -3.28
CA LEU A 87 20.14 -3.40 -4.28
C LEU A 87 21.08 -4.58 -4.58
N LYS A 88 21.48 -5.35 -3.56
CA LYS A 88 22.29 -6.56 -3.74
C LYS A 88 21.52 -7.64 -4.49
N LEU A 89 20.25 -7.85 -4.14
CA LEU A 89 19.37 -8.81 -4.80
C LEU A 89 19.19 -8.50 -6.29
N LEU A 90 18.91 -7.23 -6.62
CA LEU A 90 18.75 -6.83 -8.02
C LEU A 90 20.06 -6.94 -8.79
N SER A 91 21.19 -6.62 -8.16
CA SER A 91 22.49 -6.72 -8.82
C SER A 91 22.84 -8.15 -9.23
N SER A 92 22.48 -9.16 -8.42
CA SER A 92 22.70 -10.57 -8.77
C SER A 92 21.69 -11.10 -9.80
N GLN A 93 20.47 -10.56 -9.84
CA GLN A 93 19.44 -10.95 -10.81
C GLN A 93 19.65 -10.32 -12.19
N GLU A 94 20.31 -9.16 -12.24
CA GLU A 94 20.49 -8.34 -13.44
C GLU A 94 21.87 -8.50 -14.09
N GLU A 95 22.72 -9.38 -13.56
CA GLU A 95 24.07 -9.62 -14.07
C GLU A 95 24.01 -10.04 -15.55
N GLY A 96 24.59 -9.21 -16.43
CA GLY A 96 24.58 -9.41 -17.89
C GLY A 96 23.28 -9.03 -18.62
N VAL A 97 22.24 -8.58 -17.92
CA VAL A 97 20.94 -8.22 -18.53
C VAL A 97 20.85 -6.73 -18.87
N TYR A 98 21.51 -5.87 -18.10
CA TYR A 98 21.49 -4.41 -18.29
C TYR A 98 22.91 -3.86 -18.45
N PRO A 99 23.14 -2.90 -19.37
CA PRO A 99 24.44 -2.23 -19.49
C PRO A 99 24.78 -1.43 -18.22
N ASP A 100 26.07 -1.30 -17.90
CA ASP A 100 26.59 -0.61 -16.71
C ASP A 100 26.08 0.84 -16.52
N SER A 101 25.58 1.48 -17.59
CA SER A 101 24.91 2.79 -17.55
C SER A 101 23.55 2.79 -16.81
N ASN A 102 23.07 1.63 -16.35
CA ASN A 102 21.74 1.46 -15.74
C ASN A 102 21.74 1.47 -14.19
N ASP A 103 22.82 1.89 -13.55
CA ASP A 103 22.93 1.99 -12.07
C ASP A 103 21.76 2.79 -11.46
N LEU A 104 21.39 3.91 -12.08
CA LEU A 104 20.31 4.75 -11.57
C LEU A 104 18.96 4.01 -11.56
N ASN A 105 18.61 3.30 -12.64
CA ASN A 105 17.36 2.57 -12.72
C ASN A 105 17.30 1.45 -11.67
N ARG A 106 18.42 0.72 -11.48
CA ARG A 106 18.53 -0.34 -10.47
C ARG A 106 18.37 0.23 -9.06
N ARG A 107 19.03 1.35 -8.77
CA ARG A 107 18.92 2.04 -7.47
C ARG A 107 17.51 2.56 -7.21
N LEU A 108 16.85 3.12 -8.22
CA LEU A 108 15.45 3.51 -8.11
C LEU A 108 14.57 2.28 -7.86
N HIS A 109 14.77 1.17 -8.59
CA HIS A 109 14.03 -0.06 -8.38
C HIS A 109 14.21 -0.61 -6.95
N ALA A 110 15.45 -0.65 -6.44
CA ALA A 110 15.75 -1.03 -5.07
C ALA A 110 15.04 -0.11 -4.05
N LEU A 111 15.09 1.21 -4.29
CA LEU A 111 14.43 2.21 -3.43
C LEU A 111 12.92 1.98 -3.34
N TYR A 112 12.25 1.70 -4.47
CA TYR A 112 10.82 1.43 -4.50
C TYR A 112 10.46 0.11 -3.81
N ARG A 113 11.23 -0.96 -4.06
CA ARG A 113 11.04 -2.25 -3.37
C ARG A 113 11.20 -2.09 -1.87
N ALA A 114 12.28 -1.42 -1.44
CA ALA A 114 12.55 -1.15 -0.04
C ALA A 114 11.48 -0.30 0.63
N SER A 115 10.94 0.71 -0.08
CA SER A 115 9.85 1.54 0.43
C SER A 115 8.59 0.72 0.68
N THR A 116 8.29 -0.24 -0.20
CA THR A 116 7.18 -1.18 -0.02
C THR A 116 7.42 -2.11 1.16
N TYR A 117 8.56 -2.80 1.23
CA TYR A 117 8.87 -3.73 2.33
C TYR A 117 9.00 -3.03 3.68
N ALA A 118 9.44 -1.77 3.72
CA ALA A 118 9.48 -1.00 4.96
C ALA A 118 8.08 -0.74 5.54
N MET A 119 7.02 -0.76 4.71
CA MET A 119 5.63 -0.72 5.18
C MET A 119 5.12 -2.05 5.73
N LYS A 120 5.89 -3.15 5.65
CA LYS A 120 5.55 -4.43 6.27
C LYS A 120 5.69 -4.32 7.80
N LEU A 121 4.63 -4.69 8.50
CA LEU A 121 4.48 -4.62 9.94
C LEU A 121 4.05 -5.97 10.50
N THR A 122 4.39 -6.20 11.76
CA THR A 122 3.98 -7.41 12.51
C THR A 122 3.32 -7.09 13.84
N GLN A 123 3.37 -5.83 14.31
CA GLN A 123 2.92 -5.41 15.64
C GLN A 123 2.28 -4.02 15.59
N GLY A 124 1.37 -3.76 16.54
CA GLY A 124 0.64 -2.51 16.70
C GLY A 124 1.54 -1.31 16.90
N ILE A 125 2.61 -1.45 17.69
CA ILE A 125 3.58 -0.36 17.93
C ILE A 125 4.22 0.14 16.63
N GLN A 126 4.51 -0.76 15.68
CA GLN A 126 5.11 -0.40 14.40
C GLN A 126 4.10 0.36 13.53
N ALA A 127 2.82 -0.04 13.58
CA ALA A 127 1.73 0.65 12.88
C ALA A 127 1.50 2.04 13.45
N LEU A 128 1.44 2.16 14.77
CA LEU A 128 1.29 3.42 15.47
C LEU A 128 2.44 4.38 15.13
N HIS A 129 3.68 3.88 15.16
CA HIS A 129 4.86 4.67 14.80
C HIS A 129 4.76 5.23 13.37
N LEU A 130 4.38 4.42 12.38
CA LEU A 130 4.20 4.90 11.00
C LEU A 130 3.05 5.92 10.85
N LEU A 131 1.95 5.74 11.58
CA LEU A 131 0.83 6.68 11.53
C LEU A 131 1.21 8.05 12.12
N ILE A 132 1.92 8.06 13.26
CA ILE A 132 2.32 9.31 13.94
C ILE A 132 3.39 10.05 13.16
N THR A 133 4.37 9.34 12.59
CA THR A 133 5.52 9.96 11.90
C THR A 133 5.21 10.43 10.48
N SER A 134 4.08 10.00 9.89
CA SER A 134 3.72 10.37 8.53
C SER A 134 3.06 11.74 8.47
N THR A 135 3.73 12.68 7.78
CA THR A 135 3.18 13.98 7.41
C THR A 135 1.92 13.84 6.56
N ARG A 136 1.86 12.84 5.66
CA ARG A 136 0.67 12.56 4.84
C ARG A 136 -0.55 12.16 5.66
N ILE A 137 -0.33 11.46 6.78
CA ILE A 137 -1.38 11.05 7.71
C ILE A 137 -1.77 12.22 8.61
N GLN A 138 -0.81 13.02 9.06
CA GLN A 138 -1.08 14.26 9.81
C GLN A 138 -1.94 15.23 8.99
N ASP A 139 -1.65 15.41 7.70
CA ASP A 139 -2.48 16.22 6.79
C ASP A 139 -3.92 15.66 6.67
N ASP A 140 -4.06 14.33 6.58
CA ASP A 140 -5.37 13.67 6.57
C ASP A 140 -6.12 13.94 7.88
N LEU A 141 -5.46 13.79 9.04
CA LEU A 141 -6.07 13.96 10.36
C LEU A 141 -6.44 15.42 10.65
N ALA A 142 -5.63 16.38 10.20
CA ALA A 142 -5.91 17.80 10.33
C ALA A 142 -7.26 18.17 9.72
N TYR A 143 -7.60 17.56 8.58
CA TYR A 143 -8.90 17.71 7.93
C TYR A 143 -10.07 17.27 8.83
N TYR A 144 -9.95 16.15 9.55
CA TYR A 144 -11.00 15.67 10.47
C TYR A 144 -11.13 16.51 11.75
N THR A 145 -10.12 17.32 12.06
CA THR A 145 -10.14 18.26 13.19
C THR A 145 -10.61 19.66 12.80
N ASP A 146 -10.67 19.98 11.50
CA ASP A 146 -11.15 21.26 11.01
C ASP A 146 -12.68 21.38 11.15
N ASN A 147 -13.18 22.60 11.40
CA ASN A 147 -14.57 22.86 11.77
C ASN A 147 -15.59 22.40 10.72
N GLU A 148 -15.22 22.41 9.44
CA GLU A 148 -16.11 21.98 8.34
C GLU A 148 -16.37 20.47 8.36
N TYR A 149 -15.41 19.67 8.86
CA TYR A 149 -15.48 18.21 8.86
C TYR A 149 -15.46 17.61 10.25
N LYS A 150 -15.57 18.44 11.29
CA LYS A 150 -15.59 18.03 12.70
C LYS A 150 -16.72 17.01 12.92
N GLY A 151 -16.34 15.83 13.42
CA GLY A 151 -17.27 14.70 13.63
C GLY A 151 -17.38 13.74 12.44
N SER A 152 -16.69 14.01 11.32
CA SER A 152 -16.56 13.03 10.24
C SER A 152 -15.77 11.81 10.72
N LYS A 153 -16.25 10.63 10.35
CA LYS A 153 -15.62 9.36 10.73
C LYS A 153 -14.45 9.05 9.80
N TYR A 154 -13.39 8.51 10.37
CA TYR A 154 -12.31 7.90 9.61
C TYR A 154 -12.02 6.49 10.13
N ASN A 155 -11.29 5.76 9.29
CA ASN A 155 -10.96 4.37 9.52
C ASN A 155 -9.45 4.21 9.56
N ILE A 156 -8.95 3.44 10.52
CA ILE A 156 -7.64 2.82 10.45
C ILE A 156 -7.85 1.44 9.84
N ILE A 157 -7.16 1.19 8.74
CA ILE A 157 -7.37 -0.01 7.92
C ILE A 157 -6.10 -0.85 7.98
N LEU A 158 -6.25 -2.11 8.40
CA LEU A 158 -5.20 -3.12 8.41
C LEU A 158 -5.42 -4.05 7.22
N ARG A 159 -4.39 -4.19 6.38
CA ARG A 159 -4.43 -5.05 5.20
C ARG A 159 -3.25 -6.00 5.23
N GLU A 160 -3.50 -7.23 4.81
CA GLU A 160 -2.45 -8.21 4.55
C GLU A 160 -1.35 -7.58 3.70
N PHE A 161 -0.10 -7.74 4.15
CA PHE A 161 1.05 -7.33 3.36
C PHE A 161 1.29 -8.38 2.28
N ALA A 162 0.90 -8.05 1.05
CA ALA A 162 1.17 -8.86 -0.12
C ALA A 162 2.43 -8.35 -0.82
N ASP A 163 3.37 -9.25 -1.10
CA ASP A 163 4.49 -8.95 -1.97
C ASP A 163 4.03 -8.84 -3.43
N PHE A 164 4.56 -7.86 -4.16
CA PHE A 164 4.30 -7.67 -5.57
C PHE A 164 5.49 -6.99 -6.25
N LEU A 165 5.66 -7.27 -7.54
CA LEU A 165 6.67 -6.62 -8.35
C LEU A 165 6.24 -5.17 -8.61
N PRO A 166 7.06 -4.14 -8.26
CA PRO A 166 6.71 -2.75 -8.51
C PRO A 166 6.40 -2.45 -9.98
N GLU A 167 7.00 -3.20 -10.90
CA GLU A 167 6.72 -3.07 -12.33
C GLU A 167 5.25 -3.38 -12.68
N LEU A 168 4.56 -4.18 -11.85
CA LEU A 168 3.17 -4.60 -12.03
C LEU A 168 2.18 -3.78 -11.18
N GLU A 169 2.60 -2.63 -10.63
CA GLU A 169 1.69 -1.66 -10.03
C GLU A 169 1.24 -0.64 -11.08
N PHE A 170 -0.07 -0.58 -11.35
CA PHE A 170 -0.66 0.29 -12.37
C PHE A 170 -1.62 1.31 -11.77
N ARG A 171 -1.75 2.44 -12.47
CA ARG A 171 -2.83 3.41 -12.27
C ARG A 171 -3.75 3.35 -13.48
N VAL A 172 -5.03 3.08 -13.22
CA VAL A 172 -6.06 3.01 -14.26
C VAL A 172 -7.02 4.18 -14.10
N PHE A 173 -7.34 4.81 -15.22
CA PHE A 173 -8.26 5.94 -15.29
C PHE A 173 -9.57 5.48 -15.92
N VAL A 174 -10.67 5.64 -15.21
CA VAL A 174 -12.01 5.21 -15.64
C VAL A 174 -12.91 6.42 -15.79
N PHE A 175 -13.58 6.54 -16.92
CA PHE A 175 -14.58 7.57 -17.18
C PHE A 175 -15.79 6.95 -17.87
N ASN A 176 -16.99 7.30 -17.42
CA ASN A 176 -18.25 6.74 -17.92
C ASN A 176 -18.24 5.20 -17.99
N LYS A 177 -17.80 4.56 -16.90
CA LYS A 177 -17.65 3.10 -16.76
C LYS A 177 -16.76 2.43 -17.82
N LYS A 178 -15.82 3.18 -18.41
CA LYS A 178 -14.86 2.66 -19.39
C LYS A 178 -13.44 3.01 -18.98
N VAL A 179 -12.53 2.05 -19.14
CA VAL A 179 -11.09 2.32 -19.03
C VAL A 179 -10.69 3.29 -20.13
N THR A 180 -10.05 4.39 -19.75
CA THR A 180 -9.60 5.47 -20.67
C THR A 180 -8.10 5.54 -20.80
N ALA A 181 -7.36 5.19 -19.76
CA ALA A 181 -5.91 5.12 -19.78
C ALA A 181 -5.39 4.17 -18.70
N VAL A 182 -4.22 3.59 -18.95
CA VAL A 182 -3.45 2.80 -17.99
C VAL A 182 -2.02 3.32 -18.01
N THR A 183 -1.46 3.60 -16.84
CA THR A 183 -0.04 3.97 -16.69
C THR A 183 0.62 3.09 -15.64
N GLN A 184 1.93 2.90 -15.74
CA GLN A 184 2.69 2.38 -14.61
C GLN A 184 2.61 3.35 -13.44
N TYR A 185 2.47 2.84 -12.22
CA TYR A 185 2.35 3.67 -11.02
C TYR A 185 3.66 4.40 -10.70
N ASN A 186 4.79 3.73 -10.93
CA ASN A 186 6.12 4.30 -10.80
C ASN A 186 6.69 4.63 -12.20
N PRO A 187 6.61 5.88 -12.66
CA PRO A 187 7.11 6.26 -13.99
C PRO A 187 8.62 6.51 -14.03
N LEU A 188 9.33 6.46 -12.88
CA LEU A 188 10.76 6.76 -12.80
C LEU A 188 11.65 5.55 -13.11
N CYS A 189 11.10 4.34 -13.02
CA CYS A 189 11.80 3.11 -13.34
C CYS A 189 11.40 2.61 -14.74
N TYR A 190 12.39 2.20 -15.51
CA TYR A 190 12.22 1.49 -16.75
C TYR A 190 12.32 -0.02 -16.54
N PHE A 191 11.34 -0.75 -17.06
CA PHE A 191 11.26 -2.21 -16.96
C PHE A 191 11.12 -2.83 -18.37
N PRO A 192 12.21 -3.36 -18.96
CA PRO A 192 12.19 -3.93 -20.31
C PRO A 192 11.17 -5.05 -20.47
N ARG A 193 11.06 -5.95 -19.48
CA ARG A 193 10.11 -7.07 -19.49
C ARG A 193 8.67 -6.57 -19.60
N LEU A 194 8.32 -5.51 -18.86
CA LEU A 194 7.01 -4.90 -18.97
C LEU A 194 6.80 -4.23 -20.33
N LYS A 195 7.80 -3.51 -20.86
CA LYS A 195 7.70 -2.88 -22.19
C LYS A 195 7.42 -3.92 -23.27
N GLU A 196 8.12 -5.05 -23.24
CA GLU A 196 7.95 -6.15 -24.20
C GLU A 196 6.56 -6.78 -24.10
N ARG A 197 6.03 -6.91 -22.87
CA ARG A 197 4.77 -7.61 -22.58
C ARG A 197 3.57 -6.68 -22.34
N HIS A 198 3.68 -5.38 -22.61
CA HIS A 198 2.67 -4.40 -22.20
C HIS A 198 1.26 -4.72 -22.75
N LYS A 199 1.16 -5.27 -23.97
CA LYS A 199 -0.13 -5.65 -24.57
C LYS A 199 -0.83 -6.79 -23.82
N GLU A 200 -0.06 -7.77 -23.34
CA GLU A 200 -0.62 -8.87 -22.53
C GLU A 200 -1.13 -8.35 -21.21
N VAL A 201 -0.35 -7.48 -20.56
CA VAL A 201 -0.70 -6.87 -19.28
C VAL A 201 -1.92 -5.96 -19.41
N GLU A 202 -1.95 -5.12 -20.44
CA GLU A 202 -3.09 -4.25 -20.76
C GLU A 202 -4.38 -5.06 -20.92
N LYS A 203 -4.34 -6.15 -21.69
CA LYS A 203 -5.49 -7.04 -21.89
C LYS A 203 -6.03 -7.57 -20.56
N VAL A 204 -5.16 -8.09 -19.69
CA VAL A 204 -5.56 -8.63 -18.38
C VAL A 204 -6.20 -7.54 -17.49
N ILE A 205 -5.63 -6.33 -17.48
CA ILE A 205 -6.17 -5.20 -16.71
C ILE A 205 -7.56 -4.81 -17.21
N ILE A 206 -7.74 -4.70 -18.52
CA ILE A 206 -9.01 -4.30 -19.14
C ILE A 206 -10.09 -5.38 -18.92
N GLU A 207 -9.76 -6.65 -19.10
CA GLU A 207 -10.69 -7.76 -18.85
C GLU A 207 -11.15 -7.77 -17.39
N TYR A 208 -10.22 -7.68 -16.44
CA TYR A 208 -10.55 -7.64 -15.00
C TYR A 208 -11.47 -6.47 -14.63
N LEU A 209 -11.24 -5.29 -15.20
CA LEU A 209 -12.02 -4.10 -14.88
C LEU A 209 -13.38 -4.09 -15.58
N ASN A 210 -13.48 -4.57 -16.80
CA ASN A 210 -14.76 -4.67 -17.49
C ASN A 210 -15.72 -5.64 -16.78
N ASP A 211 -15.21 -6.68 -16.14
CA ASP A 211 -16.02 -7.58 -15.31
C ASP A 211 -16.48 -6.92 -13.98
N SER A 212 -15.84 -5.81 -13.58
CA SER A 212 -16.03 -5.15 -12.28
C SER A 212 -16.76 -3.80 -12.36
N LEU A 213 -16.95 -3.21 -13.54
CA LEU A 213 -17.52 -1.86 -13.78
C LEU A 213 -18.99 -1.88 -14.23
#